data_AF-A0A2G5L4I5-F1
#
_entry.id   AF-A0A2G5L4I5-F1
#
_cell.length_a   1.000
_cell.length_b   1.000
_cell.length_c   1.000
_cell.angle_alpha   90.00
_cell.angle_beta   90.00
_cell.angle_gamma   90.00
#
_symmetry.space_group_name_H-M   'P 1'
#
loop_
_entity.id
_entity.type
_entity.pdbx_description
1 polymer ?
#
loop_
_entity_poly.entity_id
_entity_poly.type
_entity_poly.pdbx_seq_one_letter_code
_entity_poly.pdbx_strand_id
1 'polypeptide(L)'
;MKLDDFEYMGKSEISVVSRKYLGVFKKIDSVNNEAYNFRDVKVVNLSGLSNIKLKTEMRKAAYKVLDDYPDASFYVVGSDYTKVHKLFLGSRHLRSMEIHAYKYKNQ
;
A
#
# COMPACT_ATOMS: atom_id res chain seq x y z
N MET A 1 4.90 13.80 21.90
CA MET A 1 3.95 14.14 20.81
C MET A 1 2.55 13.88 21.33
N LYS A 2 1.67 14.89 21.31
CA LYS A 2 0.26 14.71 21.65
C LYS A 2 -0.53 14.56 20.34
N LEU A 3 -1.65 13.83 20.39
CA LEU A 3 -2.51 13.61 19.22
C LEU A 3 -3.04 14.92 18.61
N ASP A 4 -3.16 15.99 19.41
CA ASP A 4 -3.63 17.31 18.98
C ASP A 4 -2.68 18.05 18.03
N ASP A 5 -1.40 17.66 18.02
CA ASP A 5 -0.36 18.28 17.19
C ASP A 5 -0.47 17.89 15.70
N PHE A 6 -1.41 16.98 15.37
CA PHE A 6 -1.56 16.42 14.04
C PHE A 6 -2.89 16.82 13.39
N GLU A 7 -2.83 17.05 12.08
CA GLU A 7 -3.98 17.30 11.22
C GLU A 7 -4.19 16.10 10.30
N TYR A 8 -5.42 15.58 10.25
CA TYR A 8 -5.78 14.49 9.36
C TYR A 8 -6.00 15.02 7.94
N MET A 9 -5.14 14.59 7.02
CA MET A 9 -5.19 15.01 5.61
C MET A 9 -6.21 14.21 4.81
N GLY A 10 -6.45 12.96 5.21
CA GLY A 10 -7.36 12.05 4.53
C GLY A 10 -6.85 10.62 4.49
N LYS A 11 -7.47 9.82 3.63
CA LYS A 11 -7.18 8.41 3.45
C LYS A 11 -7.02 8.06 1.98
N SER A 12 -6.01 7.25 1.68
CA SER A 12 -5.80 6.67 0.36
C SER A 12 -5.83 5.15 0.45
N GLU A 13 -6.48 4.52 -0.52
CA GLU A 13 -6.50 3.07 -0.68
C GLU A 13 -5.45 2.65 -1.71
N ILE A 14 -4.51 1.81 -1.28
CA ILE A 14 -3.52 1.18 -2.15
C ILE A 14 -3.85 -0.29 -2.35
N SER A 15 -3.67 -0.78 -3.57
CA SER A 15 -4.06 -2.15 -3.92
C SER A 15 -3.00 -2.86 -4.76
N VAL A 16 -2.89 -4.17 -4.58
CA VAL A 16 -2.05 -5.04 -5.40
C VAL A 16 -2.82 -6.30 -5.74
N VAL A 17 -2.83 -6.65 -7.02
CA VAL A 17 -3.31 -7.95 -7.50
C VAL A 17 -2.12 -8.80 -7.91
N SER A 18 -2.03 -10.00 -7.36
CA SER A 18 -1.03 -10.98 -7.77
C SER A 18 -1.63 -12.36 -7.97
N ARG A 19 -0.97 -13.17 -8.79
CA ARG A 19 -1.26 -14.59 -9.00
C ARG A 19 -0.11 -15.43 -8.49
N LYS A 20 -0.47 -16.56 -7.88
CA LYS A 20 0.46 -17.58 -7.43
C LYS A 20 0.13 -18.90 -8.11
N TYR A 21 1.08 -19.48 -8.83
CA TYR A 21 0.96 -20.76 -9.54
C TYR A 21 1.86 -21.81 -8.92
N LEU A 22 1.39 -23.06 -8.88
CA LEU A 22 2.16 -24.22 -8.41
C LEU A 22 2.86 -24.02 -7.05
N GLY A 23 2.31 -23.15 -6.19
CA GLY A 23 2.88 -22.88 -4.86
C GLY A 23 4.17 -22.04 -4.83
N VAL A 24 4.82 -21.77 -5.96
CA VAL A 24 6.15 -21.12 -6.01
C VAL A 24 6.24 -19.92 -6.95
N PHE A 25 5.53 -19.94 -8.09
CA PHE A 25 5.62 -18.86 -9.07
C PHE A 25 4.66 -17.74 -8.70
N LYS A 26 5.18 -16.56 -8.42
CA LYS A 26 4.39 -15.38 -8.10
C LYS A 26 4.52 -14.33 -9.19
N LYS A 27 3.40 -13.78 -9.64
CA LYS A 27 3.33 -12.73 -10.66
C LYS A 27 2.40 -11.62 -10.17
N ILE A 28 2.86 -10.37 -10.24
CA ILE A 28 2.01 -9.20 -9.99
C ILE A 28 1.31 -8.84 -11.30
N ASP A 29 -0.01 -8.66 -11.24
CA ASP A 29 -0.83 -8.29 -12.40
C ASP A 29 -1.09 -6.80 -12.43
N SER A 30 -1.48 -6.23 -11.29
CA SER A 30 -1.77 -4.81 -11.18
C SER A 30 -1.37 -4.24 -9.83
N VAL A 31 -1.12 -2.93 -9.83
CA VAL A 31 -0.78 -2.10 -8.68
C VAL A 31 -1.63 -0.84 -8.79
N ASN A 32 -2.37 -0.49 -7.74
CA ASN A 32 -3.29 0.66 -7.71
C ASN A 32 -4.27 0.69 -8.90
N ASN A 33 -4.79 -0.48 -9.28
CA ASN A 33 -5.67 -0.69 -10.45
C ASN A 33 -5.02 -0.48 -11.83
N GLU A 34 -3.71 -0.23 -11.89
CA GLU A 34 -2.95 -0.12 -13.15
C GLU A 34 -2.16 -1.39 -13.44
N ALA A 35 -1.98 -1.72 -14.72
CA ALA A 35 -1.21 -2.89 -15.12
C ALA A 35 0.24 -2.77 -14.67
N TYR A 36 0.76 -3.80 -13.99
CA TYR A 36 2.11 -3.74 -13.44
C TYR A 36 3.18 -3.79 -14.54
N ASN A 37 3.94 -2.70 -14.67
CA ASN A 37 5.11 -2.63 -15.54
C ASN A 37 6.37 -3.01 -14.73
N PHE A 38 7.03 -4.11 -15.11
CA PHE A 38 8.27 -4.55 -14.45
C PHE A 38 9.50 -3.72 -14.83
N ARG A 39 9.43 -2.91 -15.89
CA ARG A 39 10.51 -2.04 -16.35
C ARG A 39 10.51 -0.67 -15.66
N ASP A 40 9.38 -0.28 -15.11
CA ASP A 40 9.20 1.00 -14.42
C ASP A 40 8.55 0.74 -13.05
N VAL A 41 9.41 0.58 -12.04
CA VAL A 41 8.99 0.15 -10.71
C VAL A 41 9.26 1.26 -9.71
N LYS A 42 8.19 1.93 -9.27
CA LYS A 42 8.23 2.82 -8.12
C LYS A 42 8.14 1.97 -6.84
N VAL A 43 9.08 2.17 -5.92
CA VAL A 43 9.07 1.52 -4.60
C VAL A 43 9.19 2.59 -3.53
N VAL A 44 8.20 2.63 -2.64
CA VAL A 44 8.15 3.61 -1.56
C VAL A 44 8.11 2.92 -0.21
N ASN A 45 8.87 3.49 0.71
CA ASN A 45 8.89 3.09 2.11
C ASN A 45 8.15 4.14 2.91
N LEU A 46 6.98 3.79 3.41
CA LEU A 46 6.27 4.65 4.34
C LEU A 46 6.83 4.43 5.73
N SER A 47 7.35 5.50 6.32
CA SER A 47 7.67 5.59 7.75
C SER A 47 6.52 6.30 8.47
N GLY A 48 6.13 5.80 9.63
CA GLY A 48 5.01 6.32 10.41
C GLY A 48 5.23 6.21 11.91
N LEU A 49 4.25 6.69 12.68
CA LEU A 49 4.26 6.64 14.16
C LEU A 49 4.28 5.21 14.72
N SER A 50 3.76 4.25 13.95
CA SER A 50 3.88 2.82 14.21
C SER A 50 4.84 2.17 13.21
N ASN A 51 5.40 1.01 13.57
CA ASN A 51 6.23 0.21 12.66
C ASN A 51 5.39 -0.33 11.50
N ILE A 52 5.19 0.48 10.46
CA ILE A 52 4.51 0.09 9.22
C ILE A 52 5.42 -0.90 8.49
N LYS A 53 5.18 -2.20 8.68
CA LYS A 53 5.84 -3.26 7.91
C LYS A 53 5.01 -3.60 6.67
N LEU A 54 5.11 -2.75 5.64
CA LEU A 54 4.54 -3.06 4.32
C LEU A 54 5.23 -4.30 3.75
N LYS A 55 4.45 -5.31 3.31
CA LYS A 55 5.03 -6.41 2.53
C LYS A 55 5.62 -5.84 1.23
N THR A 56 6.63 -6.51 0.69
CA THR A 56 7.41 -6.08 -0.49
C THR A 56 6.57 -5.61 -1.67
N GLU A 57 5.40 -6.22 -1.89
CA GLU A 57 4.50 -5.84 -2.99
C GLU A 57 3.71 -4.57 -2.70
N MET A 58 3.25 -4.37 -1.47
CA MET A 58 2.52 -3.15 -1.09
C MET A 58 3.42 -1.93 -1.12
N ARG A 59 4.74 -2.09 -0.92
CA ARG A 59 5.73 -1.01 -1.14
C ARG A 59 5.72 -0.49 -2.58
N LYS A 60 5.33 -1.34 -3.55
CA LYS A 60 5.17 -0.92 -4.95
C LYS A 60 3.88 -0.15 -5.20
N ALA A 61 2.90 -0.26 -4.31
CA ALA A 61 1.62 0.47 -4.37
C ALA A 61 1.64 1.75 -3.53
N ALA A 62 2.56 1.85 -2.57
CA ALA A 62 2.64 2.94 -1.61
C ALA A 62 2.93 4.32 -2.22
N TYR A 63 3.47 4.40 -3.44
CA TYR A 63 3.74 5.69 -4.10
C TYR A 63 2.48 6.54 -4.27
N LYS A 64 1.32 5.91 -4.49
CA LYS A 64 0.05 6.62 -4.65
C LYS A 64 -0.29 7.48 -3.44
N VAL A 65 0.07 7.03 -2.22
CA VAL A 65 -0.19 7.82 -1.01
C VAL A 65 0.63 9.11 -0.99
N LEU A 66 1.87 9.07 -1.50
CA LEU A 66 2.71 10.26 -1.64
C LEU A 66 2.18 11.21 -2.72
N ASP A 67 1.69 10.65 -3.83
CA ASP A 67 1.11 11.44 -4.92
C ASP A 67 -0.22 12.11 -4.48
N ASP A 68 -1.04 11.39 -3.70
CA ASP A 68 -2.32 11.89 -3.17
C ASP A 68 -2.11 12.93 -2.05
N TYR A 69 -1.08 12.74 -1.21
CA TYR A 69 -0.80 13.58 -0.03
C TYR A 69 0.69 13.94 0.09
N PRO A 70 1.23 14.78 -0.82
CA PRO A 70 2.65 15.11 -0.84
C PRO A 70 3.11 15.87 0.42
N ASP A 71 2.20 16.62 1.05
CA ASP A 71 2.48 17.42 2.25
C ASP A 71 2.33 16.66 3.57
N ALA A 72 2.06 15.35 3.53
CA ALA A 72 1.88 14.55 4.73
C ALA A 72 3.22 14.25 5.42
N SER A 73 3.29 14.52 6.73
CA SER A 73 4.48 14.30 7.55
C SER A 73 4.60 12.84 8.02
N PHE A 74 3.49 12.13 8.20
CA PHE A 74 3.50 10.71 8.57
C PHE A 74 2.24 9.97 8.11
N TYR A 75 2.35 8.64 8.10
CA TYR A 75 1.30 7.74 7.67
C TYR A 75 0.95 6.74 8.76
N VAL A 76 -0.31 6.28 8.76
CA VAL A 76 -0.81 5.21 9.63
C VAL A 76 -1.60 4.22 8.79
N VAL A 77 -1.41 2.92 9.02
CA VAL A 77 -2.22 1.89 8.37
C VAL A 77 -3.56 1.79 9.09
N GLY A 78 -4.65 2.06 8.37
CA GLY A 78 -6.01 1.94 8.89
C GLY A 78 -6.52 0.49 8.83
N SER A 79 -6.66 -0.05 7.62
CA SER A 79 -7.09 -1.43 7.39
C SER A 79 -6.18 -2.17 6.42
N ASP A 80 -6.00 -3.47 6.63
CA ASP A 80 -5.28 -4.39 5.73
C ASP A 80 -6.21 -5.55 5.39
N TYR A 81 -6.58 -5.66 4.12
CA TYR A 81 -7.50 -6.67 3.63
C TYR A 81 -6.84 -7.52 2.55
N THR A 82 -6.93 -8.83 2.69
CA THR A 82 -6.46 -9.78 1.67
C THR A 82 -7.58 -10.73 1.29
N LYS A 83 -7.91 -10.78 0.01
CA LYS A 83 -8.85 -11.72 -0.59
C LYS A 83 -8.10 -12.72 -1.46
N VAL A 84 -8.27 -14.00 -1.15
CA VAL A 84 -7.64 -15.10 -1.90
C VAL A 84 -8.72 -15.87 -2.66
N HIS A 85 -8.62 -15.85 -3.98
CA HIS A 85 -9.45 -16.65 -4.86
C HIS A 85 -8.66 -17.88 -5.31
N LYS A 86 -9.17 -19.08 -5.02
CA LYS A 86 -8.58 -20.33 -5.50
C LYS A 86 -8.89 -20.50 -7.00
N LEU A 87 -7.87 -20.90 -7.76
CA LEU A 87 -7.94 -21.27 -9.17
C LEU A 87 -7.52 -22.73 -9.30
N PHE A 88 -7.80 -23.35 -10.44
CA PHE A 88 -7.51 -24.78 -10.68
C PHE A 88 -6.03 -25.17 -10.42
N LEU A 89 -5.08 -24.32 -10.82
CA LEU A 89 -3.62 -24.53 -10.64
C LEU A 89 -2.93 -23.37 -9.90
N GLY A 90 -3.69 -22.58 -9.15
CA GLY A 90 -3.14 -21.40 -8.51
C GLY A 90 -4.10 -20.67 -7.62
N SER A 91 -3.73 -19.45 -7.28
CA SER A 91 -4.58 -18.54 -6.52
C SER A 91 -4.36 -17.12 -6.99
N ARG A 92 -5.42 -16.32 -6.99
CA ARG A 92 -5.37 -14.88 -7.19
C ARG A 92 -5.52 -14.20 -5.84
N HIS A 93 -4.56 -13.36 -5.50
CA HIS A 93 -4.48 -12.61 -4.26
C HIS A 93 -4.76 -11.16 -4.60
N LEU A 94 -5.90 -10.64 -4.13
CA LEU A 94 -6.17 -9.22 -4.10
C LEU A 94 -5.84 -8.73 -2.70
N ARG A 95 -4.91 -7.81 -2.59
CA ARG A 95 -4.61 -7.15 -1.32
C ARG A 95 -4.90 -5.67 -1.45
N SER A 96 -5.61 -5.13 -0.46
CA SER A 96 -5.88 -3.71 -0.34
C SER A 96 -5.50 -3.24 1.04
N MET A 97 -5.03 -1.99 1.14
CA MET A 97 -4.68 -1.37 2.39
C MET A 97 -5.12 0.07 2.38
N GLU A 98 -5.82 0.48 3.43
CA GLU A 98 -6.20 1.87 3.67
C GLU A 98 -5.10 2.53 4.49
N ILE A 99 -4.56 3.64 3.98
CA ILE A 99 -3.48 4.40 4.62
C ILE A 99 -4.00 5.79 4.91
N HIS A 100 -3.89 6.19 6.17
CA HIS A 100 -4.29 7.48 6.69
C HIS A 100 -3.07 8.40 6.69
N ALA A 101 -3.22 9.57 6.08
CA ALA A 101 -2.19 10.57 5.97
C ALA A 101 -2.42 11.68 6.99
N TYR A 102 -1.33 12.13 7.62
CA TYR A 102 -1.39 13.18 8.62
C TYR A 102 -0.26 14.18 8.42
N LYS A 103 -0.56 15.44 8.70
CA LYS A 103 0.39 16.54 8.66
C LYS A 103 0.65 17.04 10.09
N TYR A 104 1.89 17.42 10.37
CA TYR A 104 2.23 18.07 11.63
C TYR A 104 1.86 19.56 11.56
N LYS A 105 1.09 20.06 12.53
CA LYS A 105 0.62 21.46 12.52
C LYS A 105 1.71 22.50 12.74
N ASN A 106 2.81 22.13 13.41
CA ASN A 106 3.92 23.05 13.70
C ASN A 106 5.08 22.92 12.69
N GLN A 107 4.77 22.61 11.42
CA GLN A 107 5.74 22.54 10.32
C GLN A 107 5.45 23.58 9.26
#